data_AF-A0A1H8XYZ8-F1
#
_entry.id   AF-A0A1H8XYZ8-F1
#
_cell.length_a   1.000
_cell.length_b   1.000
_cell.length_c   1.000
_cell.angle_alpha   90.00
_cell.angle_beta   90.00
_cell.angle_gamma   90.00
#
_symmetry.space_group_name_H-M   'P 1'
#
loop_
_entity.id
_entity.type
_entity.pdbx_description
1 polymer ?
#
loop_
_entity_poly.entity_id
_entity_poly.type
_entity_poly.pdbx_seq_one_letter_code
_entity_poly.pdbx_strand_id
1 'polypeptide(L)'
;MTRDHGTGNELHFGHAICMRHTNGQLITLWFADSEGTADDAVAKLQHYHDQQPNLGNLRDMSTDEAFERRDALRMWRLHHPVGDTRSYDVAGFERLSRPFLDRAKLATLGKLP
;
A
#
# COMPACT_ATOMS: atom_id res chain seq x y z
N MET A 1 13.51 -1.73 -9.67
CA MET A 1 14.47 -2.20 -10.68
C MET A 1 15.39 -3.23 -10.04
N THR A 2 14.84 -4.37 -9.66
CA THR A 2 15.62 -5.60 -9.49
C THR A 2 15.80 -6.25 -10.86
N ARG A 3 17.03 -6.69 -11.14
CA ARG A 3 17.40 -7.46 -12.35
C ARG A 3 17.39 -8.94 -11.99
N ASP A 4 16.79 -9.76 -12.85
CA ASP A 4 16.97 -11.21 -12.79
C ASP A 4 18.08 -11.61 -13.78
N HIS A 5 19.13 -12.29 -13.29
CA HIS A 5 20.37 -12.56 -14.03
C HIS A 5 20.34 -13.86 -14.84
N GLY A 6 19.21 -14.15 -15.49
CA GLY A 6 19.04 -15.34 -16.32
C GLY A 6 18.55 -14.98 -17.72
N THR A 7 19.42 -15.16 -18.73
CA THR A 7 19.18 -14.97 -20.17
C THR A 7 19.17 -13.51 -20.63
N GLY A 8 19.85 -13.21 -21.75
CA GLY A 8 20.10 -11.86 -22.29
C GLY A 8 18.86 -11.09 -22.78
N ASN A 9 17.69 -11.38 -22.23
CA ASN A 9 16.45 -10.65 -22.37
C ASN A 9 15.99 -10.25 -20.96
N GLU A 10 16.70 -9.31 -20.33
CA GLU A 10 16.36 -8.82 -18.99
C GLU A 10 14.91 -8.30 -18.98
N LEU A 11 14.03 -9.03 -18.28
CA LEU A 11 12.69 -8.62 -17.89
C LEU A 11 12.84 -7.74 -16.65
N HIS A 12 12.55 -6.45 -16.78
CA HIS A 12 12.52 -5.56 -15.64
C HIS A 12 11.18 -5.69 -14.93
N PHE A 13 11.19 -5.62 -13.60
CA PHE A 13 9.96 -5.59 -12.81
C PHE A 13 9.75 -4.20 -12.23
N GLY A 14 8.53 -3.69 -12.39
CA GLY A 14 8.02 -2.55 -11.64
C GLY A 14 7.35 -3.05 -10.36
N HIS A 15 7.66 -2.41 -9.23
CA HIS A 15 7.07 -2.77 -7.94
C HIS A 15 6.06 -1.70 -7.54
N ALA A 16 4.78 -2.02 -7.67
CA ALA A 16 3.69 -1.18 -7.24
C ALA A 16 3.39 -1.45 -5.76
N ILE A 17 3.22 -0.38 -4.99
CA ILE A 17 2.70 -0.44 -3.63
C ILE A 17 1.21 -0.14 -3.72
N CYS A 18 0.41 -1.07 -3.25
CA CYS A 18 -1.03 -1.07 -3.39
C CYS A 18 -1.69 -1.06 -2.01
N MET A 19 -2.81 -0.35 -1.90
CA MET A 19 -3.78 -0.59 -0.84
C MET A 19 -4.79 -1.63 -1.30
N ARG A 20 -5.17 -2.51 -0.39
CA ARG A 20 -6.24 -3.49 -0.56
C ARG A 20 -7.49 -2.96 0.11
N HIS A 21 -8.56 -2.82 -0.66
CA HIS A 21 -9.87 -2.51 -0.12
C HIS A 21 -10.50 -3.75 0.53
N THR A 22 -11.46 -3.54 1.44
CA THR A 22 -12.23 -4.62 2.09
C THR A 22 -13.01 -5.50 1.10
N ASN A 23 -13.34 -4.96 -0.09
CA ASN A 23 -13.96 -5.69 -1.18
C ASN A 23 -12.96 -6.48 -2.07
N GLY A 24 -11.68 -6.47 -1.71
CA GLY A 24 -10.59 -7.14 -2.45
C GLY A 24 -10.02 -6.36 -3.63
N GLN A 25 -10.54 -5.16 -3.94
CA GLN A 25 -9.97 -4.31 -4.98
C GLN A 25 -8.60 -3.77 -4.56
N LEU A 26 -7.68 -3.68 -5.52
CA LEU A 26 -6.35 -3.14 -5.31
C LEU A 26 -6.22 -1.79 -6.00
N ILE A 27 -5.78 -0.79 -5.24
CA ILE A 27 -5.48 0.53 -5.77
C ILE A 27 -3.99 0.80 -5.60
N THR A 28 -3.31 1.05 -6.72
CA THR A 28 -1.91 1.47 -6.72
C THR A 28 -1.77 2.87 -6.15
N LEU A 29 -0.90 3.00 -5.14
CA LEU A 29 -0.59 4.28 -4.52
C LEU A 29 0.62 4.92 -5.21
N TRP A 30 1.73 4.19 -5.29
CA TRP A 30 2.93 4.61 -6.03
C TRP A 30 3.78 3.41 -6.46
N PHE A 31 4.83 3.69 -7.24
CA PHE A 31 5.81 2.71 -7.69
C PHE A 31 7.15 2.93 -6.98
N ALA A 32 7.79 1.84 -6.56
CA ALA A 32 9.09 1.87 -5.93
C ALA A 32 10.23 1.51 -6.89
N ASP A 33 11.39 2.11 -6.64
CA ASP A 33 12.59 1.94 -7.46
C ASP A 33 13.27 0.58 -7.26
N SER A 34 12.90 -0.18 -6.24
CA SER A 34 13.41 -1.53 -5.98
C SER A 34 12.39 -2.37 -5.21
N GLU A 35 12.57 -3.68 -5.24
CA GLU A 35 11.77 -4.61 -4.46
C GLU A 35 11.90 -4.36 -2.96
N GLY A 36 13.13 -4.20 -2.46
CA GLY A 36 13.37 -3.93 -1.03
C GLY A 36 12.71 -2.62 -0.57
N THR A 37 12.78 -1.56 -1.38
CA THR A 37 12.07 -0.30 -1.08
C THR A 37 10.56 -0.48 -1.04
N ALA A 38 10.01 -1.33 -1.92
CA ALA A 38 8.59 -1.63 -1.93
C ALA A 38 8.15 -2.42 -0.69
N ASP A 39 8.91 -3.45 -0.32
CA ASP A 39 8.62 -4.28 0.86
C ASP A 39 8.74 -3.46 2.16
N ASP A 40 9.78 -2.63 2.29
CA ASP A 40 9.95 -1.72 3.43
C ASP A 40 8.79 -0.71 3.53
N ALA A 41 8.33 -0.18 2.40
CA ALA A 41 7.20 0.73 2.37
C ALA A 41 5.90 0.04 2.79
N VAL A 42 5.61 -1.14 2.23
CA VAL A 42 4.43 -1.93 2.61
C VAL A 42 4.46 -2.26 4.10
N ALA A 43 5.60 -2.68 4.64
CA ALA A 43 5.74 -2.98 6.06
C ALA A 43 5.44 -1.77 6.95
N LYS A 44 5.93 -0.58 6.59
CA LYS A 44 5.66 0.67 7.33
C LYS A 44 4.18 1.06 7.27
N LEU A 45 3.58 0.97 6.09
CA LEU A 45 2.17 1.29 5.88
C LEU A 45 1.27 0.32 6.65
N GLN A 46 1.56 -0.98 6.57
CA GLN A 46 0.83 -2.01 7.28
C GLN A 46 0.97 -1.83 8.80
N HIS A 47 2.19 -1.55 9.29
CA HIS A 47 2.42 -1.29 10.70
C HIS A 47 1.57 -0.11 11.22
N TYR A 48 1.49 0.99 10.46
CA TYR A 48 0.64 2.12 10.83
C TYR A 48 -0.86 1.73 10.82
N HIS A 49 -1.28 0.97 9.81
CA HIS A 49 -2.67 0.52 9.69
C HIS A 49 -3.09 -0.37 10.86
N ASP A 50 -2.22 -1.30 11.26
CA ASP A 50 -2.47 -2.24 12.36
C ASP A 50 -2.52 -1.54 13.73
N GLN A 51 -1.99 -0.32 13.85
CA GLN A 51 -2.11 0.53 15.04
C GLN A 51 -3.47 1.20 15.19
N GLN A 52 -4.48 0.82 14.38
CA GLN A 52 -5.83 1.36 14.49
C GLN A 52 -6.34 1.29 15.94
N PRO A 53 -6.70 2.44 16.55
CA PRO A 53 -7.16 2.46 17.94
C PRO A 53 -8.42 1.62 18.15
N ASN A 54 -8.38 0.74 19.16
CA ASN A 54 -9.53 -0.06 19.55
C ASN A 54 -10.52 0.76 20.41
N LEU A 55 -11.72 0.98 19.87
CA LEU A 55 -12.79 1.70 20.57
C LEU A 55 -13.39 0.91 21.75
N GLY A 56 -13.21 -0.42 21.81
CA GLY A 56 -13.75 -1.27 22.87
C GLY A 56 -15.28 -1.26 22.96
N ASN A 57 -15.82 -1.77 24.07
CA ASN A 57 -17.25 -1.68 24.36
C ASN A 57 -17.54 -0.35 25.06
N LEU A 58 -18.15 0.60 24.33
CA LEU A 58 -18.48 1.92 24.85
C LEU A 58 -19.46 1.91 26.04
N ARG A 59 -20.18 0.81 26.26
CA ARG A 59 -21.15 0.69 27.38
C ARG A 59 -20.50 0.47 28.74
N ASP A 60 -19.32 -0.14 28.76
CA ASP A 60 -18.61 -0.51 29.99
C ASP A 60 -17.47 0.48 30.32
N MET A 61 -17.42 1.60 29.58
CA MET A 61 -16.33 2.55 29.57
C MET A 61 -16.76 3.89 30.20
N SER A 62 -15.84 4.56 30.88
CA SER A 62 -16.11 5.91 31.37
C SER A 62 -16.26 6.91 30.22
N THR A 63 -16.98 8.01 30.44
CA THR A 63 -17.18 9.06 29.43
C THR A 63 -15.85 9.62 28.93
N ASP A 64 -14.89 9.87 29.83
CA ASP A 64 -13.60 10.46 29.48
C ASP A 64 -12.78 9.51 28.61
N GLU A 65 -12.71 8.23 28.99
CA GLU A 65 -12.01 7.20 28.22
C GLU A 65 -12.64 7.02 26.83
N ALA A 66 -13.97 7.14 26.71
CA ALA A 66 -14.65 7.10 25.43
C ALA A 66 -14.29 8.31 24.53
N PHE A 67 -14.09 9.49 25.09
CA PHE A 67 -13.64 10.66 24.33
C PHE A 67 -12.18 10.54 23.88
N GLU A 68 -11.28 10.11 24.76
CA GLU A 68 -9.86 9.91 24.44
C GLU A 68 -9.67 8.92 23.29
N ARG A 69 -10.35 7.77 23.33
CA ARG A 69 -10.25 6.75 22.26
C ARG A 69 -10.82 7.23 20.94
N ARG A 70 -11.89 8.04 20.97
CA ARG A 70 -12.46 8.65 19.76
C ARG A 70 -11.51 9.67 19.15
N ASP A 71 -10.82 10.47 19.97
CA ASP A 71 -9.84 11.43 19.48
C ASP A 71 -8.60 10.72 18.94
N ALA A 72 -8.13 9.66 19.60
CA ALA A 72 -7.07 8.79 19.08
C ALA A 72 -7.43 8.21 17.70
N LEU A 73 -8.65 7.68 17.55
CA LEU A 73 -9.13 7.18 16.25
C LEU A 73 -9.17 8.30 15.20
N ARG A 74 -9.65 9.48 15.55
CA ARG A 74 -9.69 10.63 14.65
C ARG A 74 -8.29 11.03 14.18
N MET A 75 -7.32 11.09 15.10
CA MET A 75 -5.93 11.39 14.78
C MET A 75 -5.31 10.31 13.91
N TRP A 76 -5.58 9.03 14.20
CA TRP A 76 -5.15 7.92 13.34
C TRP A 76 -5.71 8.06 11.92
N ARG A 77 -6.97 8.44 11.75
CA ARG A 77 -7.56 8.64 10.42
C ARG A 77 -6.95 9.82 9.67
N LEU A 78 -6.73 10.94 10.36
CA LEU A 78 -6.11 12.14 9.78
C LEU A 78 -4.73 11.83 9.18
N HIS A 79 -3.95 11.02 9.88
CA HIS A 79 -2.59 10.66 9.51
C HIS A 79 -2.49 9.32 8.76
N HIS A 80 -3.63 8.68 8.45
CA HIS A 80 -3.63 7.43 7.71
C HIS A 80 -3.02 7.64 6.31
N PRO A 81 -2.20 6.70 5.79
CA PRO A 81 -1.52 6.88 4.51
C PRO A 81 -2.42 7.14 3.30
N VAL A 82 -3.71 6.80 3.39
CA VAL A 82 -4.71 7.01 2.33
C VAL A 82 -5.71 8.14 2.66
N GLY A 83 -5.47 8.84 3.77
CA GLY A 83 -6.30 9.92 4.30
C GLY A 83 -7.56 9.46 5.04
N ASP A 84 -8.22 10.42 5.68
CA ASP A 84 -9.38 10.20 6.54
C ASP A 84 -10.55 9.52 5.81
N THR A 85 -10.88 10.02 4.61
CA THR A 85 -12.06 9.62 3.83
C THR A 85 -12.03 8.18 3.31
N ARG A 86 -10.86 7.52 3.34
CA ARG A 86 -10.65 6.14 2.85
C ARG A 86 -9.93 5.26 3.87
N SER A 87 -9.86 5.68 5.13
CA SER A 87 -9.17 4.89 6.15
C SER A 87 -9.94 3.64 6.57
N TYR A 88 -11.27 3.66 6.44
CA TYR A 88 -12.18 2.61 6.92
C TYR A 88 -12.45 1.49 5.89
N ASP A 89 -12.14 1.72 4.61
CA ASP A 89 -12.32 0.76 3.54
C ASP A 89 -11.03 0.03 3.15
N VAL A 90 -9.94 0.27 3.87
CA VAL A 90 -8.65 -0.41 3.70
C VAL A 90 -8.60 -1.66 4.58
N ALA A 91 -8.24 -2.78 3.97
CA ALA A 91 -7.95 -4.06 4.64
C ALA A 91 -6.45 -4.31 4.83
N GLY A 92 -5.60 -3.52 4.19
CA GLY A 92 -4.15 -3.60 4.33
C GLY A 92 -3.41 -3.09 3.10
N PHE A 93 -2.11 -3.34 3.07
CA PHE A 93 -1.21 -2.92 2.00
C PHE A 93 -0.44 -4.13 1.47
N GLU A 94 -0.14 -4.11 0.17
CA GLU A 94 0.65 -5.16 -0.46
C GLU A 94 1.49 -4.62 -1.60
N ARG A 95 2.54 -5.37 -1.94
CA ARG A 95 3.34 -5.15 -3.14
C ARG A 95 2.79 -5.98 -4.29
N LEU A 96 2.61 -5.35 -5.43
CA LEU A 96 2.43 -6.04 -6.70
C LEU A 96 3.66 -5.83 -7.58
N SER A 97 4.34 -6.93 -7.93
CA SER A 97 5.42 -6.90 -8.91
C SER A 97 4.90 -7.33 -10.26
N ARG A 98 5.06 -6.46 -11.26
CA ARG A 98 4.61 -6.73 -12.63
C ARG A 98 5.80 -6.60 -13.58
N PRO A 99 5.87 -7.47 -14.61
CA PRO A 99 6.86 -7.30 -15.66
C PRO A 99 6.60 -5.94 -16.33
N PHE A 100 7.64 -5.12 -16.37
CA PHE A 100 7.65 -3.82 -17.01
C PHE A 100 8.57 -3.90 -18.22
N LEU A 101 8.01 -3.54 -19.37
CA LEU A 101 8.73 -3.55 -20.62
C LEU A 101 9.44 -2.19 -20.76
N ASP A 102 10.77 -2.21 -20.89
CA ASP A 102 11.55 -0.98 -21.08
C ASP A 102 10.96 -0.16 -22.24
N ARG A 103 10.88 1.17 -22.07
CA ARG A 103 10.41 2.10 -23.09
C ARG A 103 11.18 1.94 -24.40
N ALA A 104 12.48 1.62 -24.34
CA ALA A 104 13.29 1.33 -25.53
C ALA A 104 12.80 0.08 -26.27
N LYS A 105 12.38 -0.95 -25.52
CA LYS A 105 11.81 -2.20 -26.04
C LYS A 105 10.36 -2.02 -26.53
N LEU A 106 9.56 -1.17 -25.89
CA LEU A 106 8.22 -0.78 -26.36
C LEU A 106 8.26 -0.05 -27.72
N ALA A 107 9.23 0.85 -27.91
CA ALA A 107 9.43 1.55 -29.18
C ALA A 107 9.85 0.62 -30.33
N THR A 108 10.46 -0.53 -30.01
CA THR A 108 10.79 -1.58 -30.99
C THR A 108 9.58 -2.48 -31.29
N LEU A 109 8.74 -2.77 -30.28
CA LEU A 109 7.48 -3.50 -30.48
C LEU A 109 6.48 -2.73 -31.37
N GLY A 110 6.41 -1.40 -31.25
CA GLY A 110 5.57 -0.57 -32.13
C GLY A 110 6.01 -0.51 -33.60
N LYS A 111 7.13 -1.17 -33.95
CA LYS A 111 7.66 -1.30 -35.32
C LYS A 111 7.54 -2.72 -35.86
N LEU A 112 6.95 -3.65 -35.11
CA LEU A 112 6.61 -4.98 -35.62
C LEU A 112 5.45 -4.85 -36.62
N PRO A 113 5.48 -5.58 -37.75
CA PRO A 113 4.47 -5.50 -38.81
C PRO A 113 3.08 -5.97 -38.36
#